data_AF-A0AAP0L802-F1
#
_entry.id   AF-A0AAP0L802-F1
#
_cell.length_a   1.000
_cell.length_b   1.000
_cell.length_c   1.000
_cell.angle_alpha   90.00
_cell.angle_beta   90.00
_cell.angle_gamma   90.00
#
_symmetry.space_group_name_H-M   'P 1'
#
loop_
_entity.id
_entity.type
_entity.pdbx_description
1 polymer ?
#
loop_
_entity_poly.entity_id
_entity_poly.type
_entity_poly.pdbx_seq_one_letter_code
_entity_poly.pdbx_strand_id
1 'polypeptide(L)'
;MASSMTNGPPTIAEEHDQEHPINFGSSEALEQVLKLTDVGAMTRLLHECIAYQRNLDLRLETLLSQRTDLEKHLSNLQKSALVLDIVKADSDHMRSNVSTTSDLADQVSGKVRELDLAQSNVHSTLARLDAIVQRGNCIEGAKKALETEDFEAAAKYVQTFLHIDSKYKDSRSDQRDQLLASKRQLEGIVRKRLGDAVDRRDHSAILRFIRIMPLLGLEEEGLQVYVGYLKMVVGMRCRLEYEGLVELMEQSGLGRDQLNFVACLTNLFKDIVLAVEENDEVLRSLCGEDGIVYAIIELQEECDSRGSMILKKYMEYRKLARLASEINSYSKNLITVGAVEGPDPREIELYLEEILSLTQLGEDYTEFMVSKIRGLSSIDPELGPRATKTFRSGSFNRAFKILLGFM
;
A
#
# COMPACT_ATOMS: atom_id res chain seq x y z
N MET A 1 19.82 -40.81 -14.05
CA MET A 1 20.00 -42.23 -14.41
C MET A 1 21.00 -42.31 -15.53
N ALA A 2 22.22 -42.75 -15.23
CA ALA A 2 23.16 -43.39 -16.16
C ALA A 2 24.36 -43.85 -15.32
N SER A 3 24.24 -45.07 -14.80
CA SER A 3 25.32 -45.82 -14.19
C SER A 3 26.06 -46.58 -15.29
N SER A 4 27.38 -46.48 -15.36
CA SER A 4 28.26 -47.54 -15.88
C SER A 4 29.71 -47.10 -15.73
N MET A 5 30.37 -47.62 -14.68
CA MET A 5 31.27 -48.78 -14.74
C MET A 5 32.71 -48.40 -15.06
N THR A 6 33.43 -48.02 -14.01
CA THR A 6 34.88 -48.00 -13.93
C THR A 6 35.39 -49.45 -13.91
N ASN A 7 35.88 -49.95 -15.04
CA ASN A 7 36.62 -51.21 -15.09
C ASN A 7 38.01 -50.96 -14.50
N GLY A 8 38.28 -51.57 -13.35
CA GLY A 8 39.60 -51.62 -12.73
C GLY A 8 40.62 -52.40 -13.57
N PRO A 9 41.92 -52.14 -13.39
CA PRO A 9 42.97 -52.76 -14.20
C PRO A 9 43.08 -54.26 -13.88
N PRO A 10 43.45 -55.10 -14.87
CA PRO A 10 43.53 -56.54 -14.68
C PRO A 10 44.69 -56.87 -13.74
N THR A 11 44.38 -57.67 -12.72
CA THR A 11 45.34 -58.31 -11.82
C THR A 11 46.30 -59.15 -12.64
N ILE A 12 47.57 -58.75 -12.66
CA ILE A 12 48.67 -59.54 -13.21
C ILE A 12 48.77 -60.78 -12.30
N ALA A 13 48.25 -61.90 -12.79
CA ALA A 13 48.51 -63.19 -12.17
C ALA A 13 50.01 -63.44 -12.29
N GLU A 14 50.71 -63.39 -11.17
CA GLU A 14 52.08 -63.87 -11.05
C GLU A 14 52.07 -65.34 -11.46
N GLU A 15 52.51 -65.61 -12.69
CA GLU A 15 52.80 -66.96 -13.15
C GLU A 15 53.88 -67.51 -12.21
N HIS A 16 53.48 -68.51 -11.43
CA HIS A 16 54.35 -69.35 -10.63
C HIS A 16 55.44 -69.92 -11.55
N ASP A 17 56.61 -69.28 -11.58
CA ASP A 17 57.82 -69.88 -12.14
C ASP A 17 58.06 -71.16 -11.34
N GLN A 18 57.73 -72.31 -11.93
CA GLN A 18 58.18 -73.60 -11.42
C GLN A 18 59.70 -73.60 -11.54
N GLU A 19 60.38 -73.21 -10.46
CA GLU A 19 61.82 -73.34 -10.30
C GLU A 19 62.18 -74.83 -10.41
N HIS A 20 62.50 -75.27 -11.62
CA HIS A 20 63.22 -76.51 -11.80
C HIS A 20 64.61 -76.32 -11.18
N PRO A 21 65.03 -77.17 -10.22
CA PRO A 21 66.23 -76.96 -9.42
C PRO A 21 67.54 -76.97 -10.23
N ILE A 22 67.47 -77.28 -11.52
CA ILE A 22 68.61 -77.30 -12.43
C ILE A 22 68.27 -76.47 -13.67
N ASN A 23 68.99 -75.36 -13.86
CA ASN A 23 69.01 -74.64 -15.13
C ASN A 23 69.92 -75.38 -16.10
N PHE A 24 69.36 -76.20 -16.99
CA PHE A 24 70.12 -76.99 -17.96
C PHE A 24 70.94 -76.17 -18.96
N GLY A 25 70.82 -74.83 -18.96
CA GLY A 25 71.64 -73.90 -19.75
C GLY A 25 72.92 -73.41 -19.04
N SER A 26 73.18 -73.80 -17.80
CA SER A 26 74.38 -73.37 -17.04
C SER A 26 75.51 -74.41 -17.06
N SER A 27 76.76 -73.96 -16.86
CA SER A 27 77.95 -74.84 -16.81
C SER A 27 77.89 -75.88 -15.68
N GLU A 28 77.10 -75.61 -14.64
CA GLU A 28 76.95 -76.46 -13.45
C GLU A 28 76.09 -77.70 -13.72
N ALA A 29 75.11 -77.61 -14.63
CA ALA A 29 74.31 -78.76 -15.06
C ALA A 29 75.17 -79.78 -15.84
N LEU A 30 76.12 -79.29 -16.64
CA LEU A 30 77.07 -80.11 -17.42
C LEU A 30 78.03 -80.91 -16.51
N GLU A 31 78.51 -80.30 -15.42
CA GLU A 31 79.32 -80.99 -14.41
C GLU A 31 78.53 -82.04 -13.61
N GLN A 32 77.23 -81.81 -13.37
CA GLN A 32 76.36 -82.80 -12.73
C GLN A 32 76.09 -83.99 -13.64
N VAL A 33 75.93 -83.78 -14.95
CA VAL A 33 75.76 -84.87 -15.93
C VAL A 33 76.99 -85.77 -15.99
N LEU A 34 78.19 -85.19 -15.94
CA LEU A 34 79.47 -85.93 -15.99
C LEU A 34 79.78 -86.75 -14.73
N LYS A 35 79.12 -86.47 -13.60
CA LYS A 35 79.33 -87.19 -12.31
C LYS A 35 78.36 -88.36 -12.08
N LEU A 36 77.42 -88.63 -13.00
CA LEU A 36 76.41 -89.67 -12.85
C LEU A 36 76.93 -91.04 -13.30
N THR A 37 76.87 -92.02 -12.41
CA THR A 37 77.18 -93.44 -12.70
C THR A 37 75.99 -94.38 -12.46
N ASP A 38 74.83 -93.86 -12.08
CA ASP A 38 73.58 -94.61 -11.88
C ASP A 38 72.55 -94.34 -12.98
N VAL A 39 72.01 -95.41 -13.58
CA VAL A 39 71.06 -95.36 -14.70
C VAL A 39 69.71 -94.75 -14.27
N GLY A 40 69.33 -94.93 -13.00
CA GLY A 40 68.12 -94.33 -12.43
C GLY A 40 68.22 -92.80 -12.30
N ALA A 41 69.38 -92.30 -11.89
CA ALA A 41 69.63 -90.86 -11.82
C ALA A 41 69.71 -90.20 -13.20
N MET A 42 70.31 -90.87 -14.19
CA MET A 42 70.41 -90.37 -15.57
C MET A 42 69.04 -90.27 -16.26
N THR A 43 68.16 -91.25 -16.04
CA THR A 43 66.79 -91.21 -16.58
C THR A 43 65.93 -90.16 -15.89
N ARG A 44 66.06 -89.92 -14.58
CA ARG A 44 65.37 -88.81 -13.89
C ARG A 44 65.79 -87.45 -14.44
N LEU A 45 67.09 -87.22 -14.59
CA LEU A 45 67.60 -85.97 -15.17
C LEU A 45 67.19 -85.79 -16.63
N LEU A 46 67.13 -86.86 -17.43
CA LEU A 46 66.61 -86.77 -18.79
C LEU A 46 65.13 -86.37 -18.81
N HIS A 47 64.29 -86.94 -17.94
CA HIS A 47 62.88 -86.52 -17.85
C HIS A 47 62.75 -85.08 -17.36
N GLU A 48 63.62 -84.64 -16.46
CA GLU A 48 63.70 -83.26 -15.99
C GLU A 48 64.15 -82.29 -17.10
N CYS A 49 65.16 -82.66 -17.90
CA CYS A 49 65.56 -81.94 -19.11
C CYS A 49 64.41 -81.82 -20.11
N ILE A 50 63.70 -82.92 -20.39
CA ILE A 50 62.58 -82.93 -21.34
C ILE A 50 61.43 -82.08 -20.82
N ALA A 51 61.15 -82.12 -19.51
CA ALA A 51 60.14 -81.27 -18.89
C ALA A 51 60.53 -79.78 -18.99
N TYR A 52 61.79 -79.46 -18.71
CA TYR A 52 62.34 -78.10 -18.83
C TYR A 52 62.28 -77.59 -20.28
N GLN A 53 62.66 -78.40 -21.25
CA GLN A 53 62.61 -78.04 -22.66
C GLN A 53 61.17 -77.80 -23.13
N ARG A 54 60.22 -78.66 -22.75
CA ARG A 54 58.79 -78.44 -23.04
C ARG A 54 58.25 -77.18 -22.39
N ASN A 55 58.67 -76.87 -21.17
CA ASN A 55 58.28 -75.64 -20.48
C ASN A 55 58.82 -74.39 -21.21
N LEU A 56 60.09 -74.43 -21.65
CA LEU A 56 60.68 -73.38 -22.47
C LEU A 56 59.94 -73.20 -23.80
N ASP A 57 59.61 -74.29 -24.49
CA ASP A 57 58.87 -74.25 -25.75
C ASP A 57 57.47 -73.64 -25.56
N LEU A 58 56.76 -74.01 -24.49
CA LEU A 58 55.45 -73.42 -24.15
C LEU A 58 55.56 -71.92 -23.82
N ARG A 59 56.60 -71.51 -23.08
CA ARG A 59 56.83 -70.09 -22.77
C ARG A 59 57.19 -69.30 -24.03
N LEU A 60 57.99 -69.88 -24.93
CA LEU A 60 58.32 -69.28 -26.22
C LEU A 60 57.06 -69.14 -27.09
N GLU A 61 56.23 -70.17 -27.18
CA GLU A 61 54.98 -70.15 -27.95
C GLU A 61 54.00 -69.10 -27.39
N THR A 62 53.92 -69.00 -26.06
CA THR A 62 53.14 -67.96 -25.38
C THR A 62 53.65 -66.56 -25.72
N LEU A 63 54.96 -66.32 -25.62
CA LEU A 63 55.56 -65.02 -25.98
C LEU A 63 55.41 -64.69 -27.48
N LEU A 64 55.54 -65.67 -28.36
CA LEU A 64 55.34 -65.49 -29.80
C LEU A 64 53.88 -65.17 -30.13
N SER A 65 52.92 -65.79 -29.43
CA SER A 65 51.50 -65.48 -29.59
C SER A 65 51.18 -64.04 -29.17
N GLN A 66 51.73 -63.58 -28.04
CA GLN A 66 51.57 -62.22 -27.52
C GLN A 66 52.08 -61.15 -28.49
N ARG A 67 53.15 -61.43 -29.24
CA ARG A 67 53.70 -60.51 -30.25
C ARG A 67 52.64 -60.12 -31.28
N THR A 68 51.85 -61.08 -31.75
CA THR A 68 50.83 -60.82 -32.79
C THR A 68 49.71 -59.91 -32.28
N ASP A 69 49.30 -60.08 -31.03
CA ASP A 69 48.29 -59.23 -30.41
C ASP A 69 48.85 -57.83 -30.12
N LEU A 70 50.12 -57.74 -29.71
CA LEU A 70 50.78 -56.45 -29.50
C LEU A 70 50.93 -55.66 -30.80
N GLU A 71 51.25 -56.33 -31.93
CA GLU A 71 51.26 -55.72 -33.26
C GLU A 71 49.85 -55.23 -33.68
N LYS A 72 48.79 -56.00 -33.40
CA LYS A 72 47.40 -55.55 -33.63
C LYS A 72 47.08 -54.32 -32.78
N HIS A 73 47.40 -54.33 -31.49
CA HIS A 73 47.19 -53.19 -30.59
C HIS A 73 47.94 -51.94 -31.05
N LEU A 74 49.19 -52.09 -31.48
CA LEU A 74 50.00 -50.97 -32.01
C LEU A 74 49.37 -50.42 -33.30
N SER A 75 48.94 -51.28 -34.22
CA SER A 75 48.25 -50.85 -35.45
C SER A 75 46.92 -50.12 -35.17
N ASN A 76 46.17 -50.56 -34.14
CA ASN A 76 44.94 -49.91 -33.72
C ASN A 76 45.23 -48.56 -33.04
N LEU A 77 46.29 -48.46 -32.24
CA LEU A 77 46.74 -47.22 -31.64
C LEU A 77 47.21 -46.21 -32.71
N GLN A 78 47.88 -46.69 -33.75
CA GLN A 78 48.28 -45.83 -34.86
C GLN A 78 47.08 -45.30 -35.65
N LYS A 79 46.04 -46.12 -35.83
CA LYS A 79 44.76 -45.68 -36.43
C LYS A 79 44.03 -44.69 -35.53
N SER A 80 44.00 -44.91 -34.21
CA SER A 80 43.35 -43.97 -33.29
C SER A 80 44.11 -42.64 -33.19
N ALA A 81 45.45 -42.65 -33.31
CA ALA A 81 46.25 -41.43 -33.37
C ALA A 81 45.85 -40.54 -34.56
N LEU A 82 45.65 -41.12 -35.75
CA LEU A 82 45.16 -40.39 -36.93
C LEU A 82 43.77 -39.79 -36.70
N VAL A 83 42.86 -40.53 -36.05
CA VAL A 83 41.53 -40.02 -35.70
C VAL A 83 41.63 -38.88 -34.69
N LEU A 84 42.52 -38.97 -33.70
CA LEU A 84 42.75 -37.90 -32.73
C LEU A 84 43.30 -36.63 -33.39
N ASP A 85 44.15 -36.73 -34.41
CA ASP A 85 44.61 -35.57 -35.17
C ASP A 85 43.48 -34.88 -35.94
N ILE A 86 42.56 -35.67 -36.53
CA ILE A 86 41.36 -35.13 -37.20
C ILE A 86 40.44 -34.46 -36.17
N VAL A 87 40.18 -35.12 -35.04
CA VAL A 87 39.35 -34.56 -33.95
C VAL A 87 39.96 -33.30 -33.38
N LYS A 88 41.30 -33.22 -33.28
CA LYS A 88 42.01 -32.03 -32.85
C LYS A 88 41.82 -30.89 -33.86
N ALA A 89 42.02 -31.15 -35.15
CA ALA A 89 41.82 -30.16 -36.20
C ALA A 89 40.36 -29.63 -36.23
N ASP A 90 39.38 -30.53 -36.08
CA ASP A 90 37.96 -30.15 -36.02
C ASP A 90 37.63 -29.37 -34.73
N SER A 91 38.21 -29.75 -33.59
CA SER A 91 38.07 -29.01 -32.32
C SER A 91 38.67 -27.60 -32.41
N ASP A 92 39.84 -27.45 -33.04
CA ASP A 92 40.48 -26.15 -33.26
C ASP A 92 39.64 -25.28 -34.20
N HIS A 93 39.06 -25.86 -35.25
CA HIS A 93 38.14 -25.17 -36.14
C HIS A 93 36.85 -24.75 -35.42
N MET A 94 36.24 -25.64 -34.63
CA MET A 94 35.05 -25.33 -33.83
C MET A 94 35.36 -24.24 -32.80
N ARG A 95 36.52 -24.28 -32.14
CA ARG A 95 36.95 -23.22 -31.21
C ARG A 95 37.08 -21.88 -31.91
N SER A 96 37.65 -21.84 -33.12
CA SER A 96 37.75 -20.61 -33.92
C SER A 96 36.37 -20.08 -34.30
N ASN A 97 35.46 -20.95 -34.73
CA ASN A 97 34.08 -20.57 -35.08
C ASN A 97 33.28 -20.07 -33.87
N VAL A 98 33.43 -20.72 -32.71
CA VAL A 98 32.79 -20.26 -31.46
C VAL A 98 33.37 -18.92 -31.02
N SER A 99 34.69 -18.73 -31.10
CA SER A 99 35.32 -17.44 -30.77
C SER A 99 34.80 -16.31 -31.67
N THR A 100 34.82 -16.51 -32.99
CA THR A 100 34.33 -15.51 -33.95
C THR A 100 32.84 -15.23 -33.79
N THR A 101 32.04 -16.26 -33.48
CA THR A 101 30.61 -16.09 -33.19
C THR A 101 30.39 -15.31 -31.87
N SER A 102 31.19 -15.58 -30.85
CA SER A 102 31.16 -14.84 -29.57
C SER A 102 31.52 -13.37 -29.79
N ASP A 103 32.59 -13.09 -30.52
CA ASP A 103 33.03 -11.73 -30.82
C ASP A 103 31.96 -10.97 -31.61
N LEU A 104 31.29 -11.64 -32.57
CA LEU A 104 30.17 -11.06 -33.30
C LEU A 104 28.96 -10.81 -32.39
N ALA A 105 28.62 -11.74 -31.50
CA ALA A 105 27.53 -11.58 -30.56
C ALA A 105 27.78 -10.42 -29.58
N ASP A 106 29.03 -10.23 -29.13
CA ASP A 106 29.43 -9.10 -28.29
C ASP A 106 29.33 -7.77 -29.03
N GLN A 107 29.76 -7.72 -30.30
CA GLN A 107 29.61 -6.52 -31.14
C GLN A 107 28.14 -6.18 -31.39
N VAL A 108 27.31 -7.17 -31.75
CA VAL A 108 25.87 -6.97 -31.98
C VAL A 108 25.19 -6.53 -30.68
N SER A 109 25.48 -7.16 -29.55
CA SER A 109 24.93 -6.77 -28.24
C SER A 109 25.34 -5.36 -27.84
N GLY A 110 26.59 -4.97 -28.12
CA GLY A 110 27.07 -3.60 -27.92
C GLY A 110 26.27 -2.59 -28.74
N LYS A 111 26.06 -2.88 -30.03
CA LYS A 111 25.25 -2.02 -30.92
C LYS A 111 23.79 -1.94 -30.53
N VAL A 112 23.19 -3.04 -30.07
CA VAL A 112 21.82 -3.04 -29.56
C VAL A 112 21.72 -2.17 -28.31
N ARG A 113 22.66 -2.27 -27.36
CA ARG A 113 22.68 -1.41 -26.15
C ARG A 113 22.84 0.07 -26.50
N GLU A 114 23.71 0.41 -27.45
CA GLU A 114 23.87 1.79 -27.94
C GLU A 114 22.55 2.31 -28.56
N LEU A 115 21.87 1.47 -29.35
CA LEU A 115 20.60 1.80 -29.97
C LEU A 115 19.48 1.96 -28.94
N ASP A 116 19.40 1.06 -27.95
CA ASP A 116 18.41 1.13 -26.86
C ASP A 116 18.60 2.41 -26.02
N LEU A 117 19.85 2.79 -25.74
CA LEU A 117 20.17 4.03 -25.05
C LEU A 117 19.75 5.26 -25.88
N ALA A 118 20.06 5.26 -27.18
CA ALA A 118 19.64 6.32 -28.08
C ALA A 118 18.11 6.41 -28.16
N GLN A 119 17.42 5.27 -28.27
CA GLN A 119 15.97 5.19 -28.28
C GLN A 119 15.37 5.73 -26.97
N SER A 120 15.90 5.33 -25.81
CA SER A 120 15.46 5.82 -24.50
C SER A 120 15.62 7.35 -24.38
N ASN A 121 16.75 7.88 -24.82
CA ASN A 121 17.01 9.32 -24.84
C ASN A 121 16.03 10.07 -25.76
N VAL A 122 15.71 9.51 -26.93
CA VAL A 122 14.71 10.08 -27.85
C VAL A 122 13.31 10.08 -27.21
N HIS A 123 12.90 8.99 -26.56
CA HIS A 123 11.59 8.91 -25.89
C HIS A 123 11.50 9.92 -24.74
N SER A 124 12.55 10.07 -23.94
CA SER A 124 12.63 11.07 -22.87
C SER A 124 12.53 12.49 -23.41
N THR A 125 13.24 12.78 -24.52
CA THR A 125 13.21 14.10 -25.17
C THR A 125 11.83 14.40 -25.76
N LEU A 126 11.19 13.41 -26.40
CA LEU A 126 9.85 13.54 -26.96
C LEU A 126 8.82 13.82 -25.85
N ALA A 127 8.88 13.10 -24.74
CA ALA A 127 8.00 13.34 -23.59
C ALA A 127 8.17 14.75 -23.01
N ARG A 128 9.40 15.27 -23.00
CA ARG A 128 9.67 16.65 -22.57
C ARG A 128 9.16 17.68 -23.57
N LEU A 129 9.29 17.43 -24.87
CA LEU A 129 8.73 18.30 -25.91
C LEU A 129 7.20 18.35 -25.84
N ASP A 130 6.54 17.21 -25.66
CA ASP A 130 5.09 17.15 -25.46
C ASP A 130 4.70 17.95 -24.21
N ALA A 131 5.42 17.80 -23.09
CA ALA A 131 5.19 18.61 -21.90
C ALA A 131 5.31 20.13 -22.16
N ILE A 132 6.28 20.58 -22.97
CA ILE A 132 6.42 21.99 -23.35
C ILE A 132 5.23 22.46 -24.19
N VAL A 133 4.80 21.66 -25.18
CA VAL A 133 3.63 21.97 -26.01
C VAL A 133 2.36 22.05 -25.17
N GLN A 134 2.14 21.07 -24.29
CA GLN A 134 1.00 21.05 -23.38
C GLN A 134 1.00 22.25 -22.44
N ARG A 135 2.16 22.72 -21.95
CA ARG A 135 2.24 23.97 -21.18
C ARG A 135 1.78 25.18 -21.97
N GLY A 136 2.25 25.32 -23.22
CA GLY A 136 1.79 26.39 -24.11
C GLY A 136 0.28 26.37 -24.30
N ASN A 137 -0.28 25.18 -24.55
CA ASN A 137 -1.73 24.99 -24.69
C ASN A 137 -2.50 25.31 -23.41
N CYS A 138 -1.97 24.96 -22.23
CA CYS A 138 -2.59 25.30 -20.95
C CYS A 138 -2.60 26.81 -20.70
N ILE A 139 -1.54 27.53 -21.07
CA ILE A 139 -1.48 28.99 -20.92
C ILE A 139 -2.48 29.68 -21.83
N GLU A 140 -2.51 29.30 -23.11
CA GLU A 140 -3.44 29.87 -24.08
C GLU A 140 -4.89 29.50 -23.73
N GLY A 141 -5.13 28.24 -23.38
CA GLY A 141 -6.43 27.75 -22.92
C GLY A 141 -6.91 28.46 -21.67
N ALA A 142 -6.04 28.68 -20.68
CA ALA A 142 -6.39 29.41 -19.46
C ALA A 142 -6.70 30.89 -19.74
N LYS A 143 -5.91 31.57 -20.60
CA LYS A 143 -6.19 32.96 -20.99
C LYS A 143 -7.54 33.07 -21.71
N LYS A 144 -7.77 32.23 -22.71
CA LYS A 144 -9.03 32.21 -23.45
C LYS A 144 -10.22 31.88 -22.55
N ALA A 145 -10.09 30.91 -21.65
CA ALA A 145 -11.15 30.56 -20.71
C ALA A 145 -11.45 31.70 -19.71
N LEU A 146 -10.42 32.43 -19.28
CA LEU A 146 -10.60 33.65 -18.48
C LEU A 146 -11.33 34.76 -19.25
N GLU A 147 -11.05 34.93 -20.54
CA GLU A 147 -11.75 35.89 -21.41
C GLU A 147 -13.21 35.51 -21.66
N THR A 148 -13.52 34.22 -21.77
CA THR A 148 -14.89 33.72 -21.96
C THR A 148 -15.65 33.53 -20.64
N GLU A 149 -15.06 33.91 -19.50
CA GLU A 149 -15.61 33.70 -18.14
C GLU A 149 -15.92 32.21 -17.82
N ASP A 150 -15.24 31.27 -18.46
CA ASP A 150 -15.34 29.83 -18.17
C ASP A 150 -14.28 29.44 -17.13
N PHE A 151 -14.66 29.60 -15.86
CA PHE A 151 -13.74 29.37 -14.74
C PHE A 151 -13.41 27.88 -14.54
N GLU A 152 -14.33 26.95 -14.87
CA GLU A 152 -14.06 25.52 -14.77
C GLU A 152 -13.01 25.05 -15.78
N ALA A 153 -13.12 25.49 -17.04
CA ALA A 153 -12.13 25.16 -18.05
C ALA A 153 -10.77 25.76 -17.68
N ALA A 154 -10.76 27.03 -17.23
CA ALA A 154 -9.54 27.70 -16.77
C ALA A 154 -8.86 26.92 -15.63
N ALA A 155 -9.63 26.44 -14.65
CA ALA A 155 -9.11 25.67 -13.53
C ALA A 155 -8.52 24.32 -13.96
N LYS A 156 -9.14 23.62 -14.91
CA LYS A 156 -8.60 22.37 -15.48
C LYS A 156 -7.27 22.59 -16.20
N TYR A 157 -7.14 23.69 -16.96
CA TYR A 157 -5.86 24.04 -17.58
C TYR A 157 -4.77 24.36 -16.55
N VAL A 158 -5.13 25.09 -15.47
CA VAL A 158 -4.20 25.37 -14.37
C VAL A 158 -3.77 24.07 -13.67
N GLN A 159 -4.71 23.18 -13.35
CA GLN A 159 -4.40 21.89 -12.71
C GLN A 159 -3.47 21.03 -13.58
N THR A 160 -3.77 20.92 -14.87
CA THR A 160 -2.96 20.15 -15.83
C THR A 160 -1.54 20.70 -15.89
N PHE A 161 -1.39 22.03 -15.92
CA PHE A 161 -0.07 22.64 -15.86
C PHE A 161 0.65 22.35 -14.54
N LEU A 162 0.00 22.49 -13.39
CA LEU A 162 0.63 22.21 -12.09
C LEU A 162 1.15 20.78 -12.03
N HIS A 163 0.39 19.83 -12.58
CA HIS A 163 0.83 18.44 -12.72
C HIS A 163 2.07 18.32 -13.61
N ILE A 164 2.05 18.90 -14.81
CA ILE A 164 3.19 18.87 -15.75
C ILE A 164 4.42 19.57 -15.16
N ASP A 165 4.23 20.68 -14.44
CA ASP A 165 5.28 21.46 -13.77
C ASP A 165 5.93 20.68 -12.63
N SER A 166 5.15 19.91 -11.87
CA SER A 166 5.68 19.04 -10.81
C SER A 166 6.57 17.91 -11.36
N LYS A 167 6.20 17.34 -12.53
CA LYS A 167 6.93 16.24 -13.17
C LYS A 167 8.19 16.71 -13.90
N TYR A 168 8.14 17.88 -14.54
CA TYR A 168 9.26 18.44 -15.30
C TYR A 168 9.64 19.81 -14.73
N LYS A 169 10.39 19.85 -13.63
CA LYS A 169 10.86 21.12 -13.04
C LYS A 169 11.94 21.78 -13.90
N ASP A 170 11.53 22.27 -15.07
CA ASP A 170 12.39 23.06 -15.94
C ASP A 170 12.53 24.45 -15.32
N SER A 171 13.76 24.88 -15.12
CA SER A 171 14.13 26.14 -14.48
C SER A 171 13.30 27.30 -15.05
N ARG A 172 12.68 28.06 -14.13
CA ARG A 172 11.98 29.35 -14.33
C ARG A 172 11.90 29.82 -15.79
N SER A 173 10.89 29.32 -16.50
CA SER A 173 10.50 29.81 -17.83
C SER A 173 9.46 30.93 -17.66
N ASP A 174 9.51 31.95 -18.52
CA ASP A 174 8.48 33.01 -18.59
C ASP A 174 7.06 32.44 -18.70
N GLN A 175 6.92 31.25 -19.28
CA GLN A 175 5.66 30.49 -19.35
C GLN A 175 5.09 30.16 -17.97
N ARG A 176 5.95 29.82 -17.00
CA ARG A 176 5.55 29.53 -15.63
C ARG A 176 5.02 30.78 -14.94
N ASP A 177 5.70 31.91 -15.11
CA ASP A 177 5.28 33.16 -14.48
C ASP A 177 3.97 33.68 -15.08
N GLN A 178 3.79 33.53 -16.40
CA GLN A 178 2.52 33.86 -17.06
C GLN A 178 1.36 33.01 -16.53
N LEU A 179 1.53 31.70 -16.38
CA LEU A 179 0.44 30.89 -15.85
C LEU A 179 0.21 31.15 -14.36
N LEU A 180 1.26 31.35 -13.56
CA LEU A 180 1.08 31.72 -12.16
C LEU A 180 0.35 33.06 -12.01
N ALA A 181 0.53 34.00 -12.94
CA ALA A 181 -0.27 35.21 -13.01
C ALA A 181 -1.74 34.91 -13.34
N SER A 182 -2.01 34.09 -14.37
CA SER A 182 -3.38 33.64 -14.71
C SER A 182 -4.05 32.88 -13.56
N LYS A 183 -3.30 32.04 -12.84
CA LYS A 183 -3.76 31.34 -11.63
C LYS A 183 -4.16 32.33 -10.56
N ARG A 184 -3.30 33.30 -10.20
CA ARG A 184 -3.62 34.33 -9.21
C ARG A 184 -4.85 35.16 -9.59
N GLN A 185 -5.00 35.48 -10.88
CA GLN A 185 -6.18 36.17 -11.39
C GLN A 185 -7.44 35.31 -11.20
N LEU A 186 -7.38 34.02 -11.58
CA LEU A 186 -8.48 33.08 -11.40
C LEU A 186 -8.85 32.92 -9.92
N GLU A 187 -7.86 32.75 -9.04
CA GLU A 187 -8.07 32.67 -7.59
C GLU A 187 -8.75 33.92 -7.04
N GLY A 188 -8.32 35.11 -7.47
CA GLY A 188 -8.95 36.37 -7.06
C GLY A 188 -10.41 36.46 -7.49
N ILE A 189 -10.72 36.05 -8.73
CA ILE A 189 -12.10 36.06 -9.26
C ILE A 189 -12.95 35.02 -8.54
N VAL A 190 -12.47 33.78 -8.39
CA VAL A 190 -13.19 32.69 -7.72
C VAL A 190 -13.47 33.05 -6.26
N ARG A 191 -12.49 33.60 -5.53
CA ARG A 191 -12.68 34.03 -4.14
C ARG A 191 -13.77 35.11 -4.02
N LYS A 192 -13.73 36.11 -4.92
CA LYS A 192 -14.74 37.18 -4.93
C LYS A 192 -16.13 36.66 -5.27
N ARG A 193 -16.25 35.85 -6.32
CA ARG A 193 -17.53 35.26 -6.76
C ARG A 193 -18.09 34.28 -5.73
N LEU A 194 -17.23 33.53 -5.04
CA LEU A 194 -17.63 32.65 -3.94
C LEU A 194 -18.16 33.46 -2.76
N GLY A 195 -17.49 34.54 -2.37
CA GLY A 195 -18.00 35.47 -1.34
C GLY A 195 -19.37 36.03 -1.71
N ASP A 196 -19.52 36.55 -2.94
CA ASP A 196 -20.79 37.07 -3.44
C ASP A 196 -21.90 35.98 -3.45
N ALA A 197 -21.55 34.72 -3.75
CA ALA A 197 -22.49 33.60 -3.76
C ALA A 197 -22.92 33.18 -2.34
N VAL A 198 -22.00 33.22 -1.37
CA VAL A 198 -22.28 32.99 0.05
C VAL A 198 -23.21 34.08 0.59
N ASP A 199 -22.96 35.35 0.26
CA ASP A 199 -23.82 36.48 0.67
C ASP A 199 -25.24 36.36 0.10
N ARG A 200 -25.35 35.90 -1.15
CA ARG A 200 -26.65 35.64 -1.82
C ARG A 200 -27.28 34.31 -1.42
N ARG A 201 -26.57 33.45 -0.69
CA ARG A 201 -26.97 32.10 -0.30
C ARG A 201 -27.36 31.21 -1.49
N ASP A 202 -26.69 31.37 -2.62
CA ASP A 202 -26.91 30.54 -3.79
C ASP A 202 -26.09 29.23 -3.68
N HIS A 203 -26.73 28.19 -3.15
CA HIS A 203 -26.10 26.89 -2.95
C HIS A 203 -25.51 26.30 -4.24
N SER A 204 -26.16 26.51 -5.39
CA SER A 204 -25.71 25.98 -6.68
C SER A 204 -24.41 26.63 -7.14
N ALA A 205 -24.32 27.95 -7.01
CA ALA A 205 -23.12 28.71 -7.33
C ALA A 205 -21.98 28.40 -6.35
N ILE A 206 -22.28 28.29 -5.05
CA ILE A 206 -21.31 27.93 -4.00
C ILE A 206 -20.67 26.57 -4.32
N LEU A 207 -21.47 25.53 -4.58
CA LEU A 207 -20.97 24.21 -4.94
C LEU A 207 -20.10 24.22 -6.20
N ARG A 208 -20.52 25.00 -7.22
CA ARG A 208 -19.77 25.14 -8.48
C ARG A 208 -18.37 25.72 -8.23
N PHE A 209 -18.26 26.81 -7.46
CA PHE A 209 -16.97 27.44 -7.17
C PHE A 209 -16.11 26.64 -6.19
N ILE A 210 -16.72 25.93 -5.24
CA ILE A 210 -15.99 25.05 -4.32
C ILE A 210 -15.34 23.88 -5.05
N ARG A 211 -16.02 23.29 -6.04
CA ARG A 211 -15.43 22.23 -6.89
C ARG A 211 -14.22 22.72 -7.69
N ILE A 212 -14.08 24.03 -7.90
CA ILE A 212 -12.94 24.64 -8.60
C ILE A 212 -11.74 24.83 -7.66
N MET A 213 -11.97 25.04 -6.36
CA MET A 213 -10.91 25.34 -5.39
C MET A 213 -9.81 24.25 -5.29
N PRO A 214 -10.13 22.94 -5.27
CA PRO A 214 -9.12 21.88 -5.31
C PRO A 214 -8.22 21.94 -6.55
N LEU A 215 -8.79 22.27 -7.71
CA LEU A 215 -8.06 22.37 -8.97
C LEU A 215 -7.00 23.49 -8.95
N LEU A 216 -7.22 24.50 -8.10
CA LEU A 216 -6.31 25.63 -7.86
C LEU A 216 -5.30 25.37 -6.74
N GLY A 217 -5.44 24.28 -5.99
CA GLY A 217 -4.67 24.00 -4.77
C GLY A 217 -5.09 24.89 -3.59
N LEU A 218 -6.35 25.33 -3.54
CA LEU A 218 -6.94 26.12 -2.46
C LEU A 218 -7.94 25.28 -1.64
N GLU A 219 -7.58 24.02 -1.39
CA GLU A 219 -8.41 23.03 -0.71
C GLU A 219 -8.81 23.46 0.70
N GLU A 220 -7.83 23.87 1.51
CA GLU A 220 -8.05 24.29 2.90
C GLU A 220 -8.93 25.55 3.02
N GLU A 221 -8.68 26.55 2.16
CA GLU A 221 -9.47 27.78 2.14
C GLU A 221 -10.91 27.49 1.68
N GLY A 222 -11.06 26.66 0.65
CA GLY A 222 -12.38 26.21 0.17
C GLY A 222 -13.17 25.47 1.25
N LEU A 223 -12.50 24.60 2.03
CA LEU A 223 -13.09 23.90 3.16
C LEU A 223 -13.58 24.86 4.24
N GLN A 224 -12.76 25.83 4.64
CA GLN A 224 -13.14 26.82 5.65
C GLN A 224 -14.38 27.62 5.24
N VAL A 225 -14.41 28.11 4.00
CA VAL A 225 -15.55 28.88 3.49
C VAL A 225 -16.81 28.00 3.41
N TYR A 226 -16.67 26.75 2.95
CA TYR A 226 -17.83 25.87 2.82
C TYR A 226 -18.42 25.44 4.15
N VAL A 227 -17.57 25.01 5.07
CA VAL A 227 -17.99 24.64 6.43
C VAL A 227 -18.59 25.84 7.14
N GLY A 228 -18.02 27.04 6.97
CA GLY A 228 -18.61 28.29 7.46
C GLY A 228 -20.01 28.56 6.90
N TYR A 229 -20.23 28.30 5.60
CA TYR A 229 -21.56 28.39 4.99
C TYR A 229 -22.53 27.35 5.58
N LEU A 230 -22.12 26.09 5.74
CA LEU A 230 -22.95 25.05 6.37
C LEU A 230 -23.32 25.43 7.82
N LYS A 231 -22.34 25.91 8.60
CA LYS A 231 -22.51 26.43 9.96
C LYS A 231 -23.57 27.54 9.99
N MET A 232 -23.50 28.48 9.06
CA MET A 232 -24.46 29.57 8.92
C MET A 232 -25.87 29.07 8.58
N VAL A 233 -26.01 28.09 7.68
CA VAL A 233 -27.30 27.52 7.28
C VAL A 233 -27.96 26.78 8.45
N VAL A 234 -27.23 25.91 9.13
CA VAL A 234 -27.71 25.17 10.32
C VAL A 234 -28.09 26.15 11.42
N GLY A 235 -27.23 27.12 11.72
CA GLY A 235 -27.49 28.13 12.75
C GLY A 235 -28.72 28.98 12.46
N MET A 236 -28.99 29.32 11.19
CA MET A 236 -30.19 30.05 10.78
C MET A 236 -31.46 29.23 10.95
N ARG A 237 -31.47 27.96 10.52
CA ARG A 237 -32.64 27.06 10.67
C ARG A 237 -32.98 26.86 12.14
N CYS A 238 -31.99 26.52 12.96
CA CYS A 238 -32.16 26.35 14.39
C CYS A 238 -32.67 27.64 15.06
N ARG A 239 -32.18 28.82 14.65
CA ARG A 239 -32.66 30.10 15.19
C ARG A 239 -34.16 30.31 14.89
N LEU A 240 -34.60 30.06 13.66
CA LEU A 240 -36.01 30.20 13.29
C LEU A 240 -36.92 29.26 14.09
N GLU A 241 -36.49 28.01 14.28
CA GLU A 241 -37.24 27.05 15.11
C GLU A 241 -37.28 27.45 16.59
N TYR A 242 -36.15 27.93 17.12
CA TYR A 242 -36.08 28.41 18.49
C TYR A 242 -36.94 29.66 18.73
N GLU A 243 -36.91 30.62 17.80
CA GLU A 243 -37.77 31.82 17.85
C GLU A 243 -39.25 31.43 17.82
N GLY A 244 -39.65 30.53 16.92
CA GLY A 244 -41.03 30.00 16.88
C GLY A 244 -41.43 29.27 18.16
N LEU A 245 -40.50 28.53 18.78
CA LEU A 245 -40.74 27.89 20.08
C LEU A 245 -40.93 28.93 21.19
N VAL A 246 -40.13 29.99 21.22
CA VAL A 246 -40.26 31.07 22.21
C VAL A 246 -41.55 31.87 22.02
N GLU A 247 -41.96 32.16 20.79
CA GLU A 247 -43.24 32.83 20.51
C GLU A 247 -44.45 32.02 21.00
N LEU A 248 -44.43 30.69 20.81
CA LEU A 248 -45.45 29.79 21.33
C LEU A 248 -45.49 29.77 22.87
N MET A 249 -44.35 30.00 23.54
CA MET A 249 -44.30 30.11 25.01
C MET A 249 -44.98 31.38 25.52
N GLU A 250 -44.87 32.49 24.77
CA GLU A 250 -45.41 33.80 25.15
C GLU A 250 -46.92 33.92 24.86
N GLN A 251 -47.43 33.14 23.91
CA GLN A 251 -48.87 33.03 23.62
C GLN A 251 -49.57 32.18 24.71
N SER A 252 -49.78 32.82 25.86
CA SER A 252 -50.32 32.28 27.11
C SER A 252 -51.80 31.84 26.99
N GLY A 253 -52.06 30.75 26.28
CA GLY A 253 -53.39 30.14 26.16
C GLY A 253 -53.41 28.70 25.66
N LEU A 254 -52.28 28.20 25.13
CA LEU A 254 -52.14 26.81 24.68
C LEU A 254 -51.48 25.99 25.79
N GLY A 255 -52.00 24.79 26.05
CA GLY A 255 -51.58 23.94 27.17
C GLY A 255 -50.07 23.64 27.17
N ARG A 256 -49.54 23.35 28.36
CA ARG A 256 -48.12 22.98 28.63
C ARG A 256 -47.59 21.79 27.79
N ASP A 257 -48.45 21.09 27.07
CA ASP A 257 -48.19 19.93 26.21
C ASP A 257 -47.80 20.26 24.75
N GLN A 258 -47.98 21.50 24.28
CA GLN A 258 -47.67 21.83 22.87
C GLN A 258 -46.22 22.28 22.62
N LEU A 259 -45.44 22.55 23.67
CA LEU A 259 -44.06 23.00 23.54
C LEU A 259 -43.11 21.81 23.47
N ASN A 260 -42.69 21.45 22.25
CA ASN A 260 -41.87 20.28 22.02
C ASN A 260 -40.37 20.62 21.89
N PHE A 261 -39.69 20.72 23.03
CA PHE A 261 -38.23 20.91 23.09
C PHE A 261 -37.46 19.73 22.48
N VAL A 262 -38.02 18.52 22.56
CA VAL A 262 -37.45 17.32 21.95
C VAL A 262 -37.40 17.47 20.42
N ALA A 263 -38.48 17.94 19.80
CA ALA A 263 -38.54 18.18 18.37
C ALA A 263 -37.54 19.25 17.90
N CYS A 264 -37.42 20.36 18.65
CA CYS A 264 -36.45 21.41 18.34
C CYS A 264 -35.00 20.90 18.41
N LEU A 265 -34.66 20.11 19.44
CA LEU A 265 -33.34 19.50 19.53
C LEU A 265 -33.11 18.42 18.45
N THR A 266 -34.15 17.66 18.12
CA THR A 266 -34.13 16.63 17.05
C THR A 266 -33.82 17.25 15.70
N ASN A 267 -34.48 18.36 15.37
CA ASN A 267 -34.25 19.07 14.12
C ASN A 267 -32.84 19.64 14.04
N LEU A 268 -32.31 20.20 15.14
CA LEU A 268 -30.91 20.65 15.20
C LEU A 268 -29.94 19.52 14.88
N PHE A 269 -30.07 18.36 15.52
CA PHE A 269 -29.20 17.22 15.25
C PHE A 269 -29.36 16.69 13.84
N LYS A 270 -30.61 16.61 13.35
CA LYS A 270 -30.89 16.19 11.98
C LYS A 270 -30.26 17.14 10.97
N ASP A 271 -30.37 18.45 11.15
CA ASP A 271 -29.75 19.45 10.28
C ASP A 271 -28.22 19.32 10.27
N ILE A 272 -27.59 19.06 11.42
CA ILE A 272 -26.13 18.82 11.49
C ILE A 272 -25.75 17.52 10.78
N VAL A 273 -26.45 16.43 11.07
CA VAL A 273 -26.17 15.12 10.45
C VAL A 273 -26.32 15.19 8.94
N LEU A 274 -27.42 15.76 8.45
CA LEU A 274 -27.65 15.97 7.02
C LEU A 274 -26.61 16.90 6.39
N ALA A 275 -26.21 17.97 7.09
CA ALA A 275 -25.15 18.86 6.61
C ALA A 275 -23.82 18.12 6.42
N VAL A 276 -23.51 17.09 7.22
CA VAL A 276 -22.31 16.26 7.03
C VAL A 276 -22.53 15.18 5.96
N GLU A 277 -23.68 14.50 5.95
CA GLU A 277 -23.97 13.39 5.04
C GLU A 277 -24.19 13.83 3.59
N GLU A 278 -25.04 14.83 3.35
CA GLU A 278 -25.34 15.32 2.00
C GLU A 278 -24.12 15.96 1.33
N ASN A 279 -23.15 16.38 2.13
CA ASN A 279 -21.94 17.09 1.68
C ASN A 279 -20.67 16.25 1.77
N ASP A 280 -20.78 14.95 2.09
CA ASP A 280 -19.64 14.06 2.29
C ASP A 280 -18.70 14.04 1.07
N GLU A 281 -19.25 13.90 -0.14
CA GLU A 281 -18.47 13.92 -1.39
C GLU A 281 -17.72 15.23 -1.61
N VAL A 282 -18.36 16.37 -1.30
CA VAL A 282 -17.76 17.70 -1.47
C VAL A 282 -16.64 17.91 -0.47
N LEU A 283 -16.85 17.53 0.79
CA LEU A 283 -15.84 17.61 1.85
C LEU A 283 -14.63 16.71 1.53
N ARG A 284 -14.86 15.50 1.02
CA ARG A 284 -13.79 14.60 0.53
C ARG A 284 -13.03 15.18 -0.64
N SER A 285 -13.72 15.85 -1.56
CA SER A 285 -13.07 16.47 -2.73
C SER A 285 -12.15 17.64 -2.37
N LEU A 286 -12.37 18.26 -1.22
CA LEU A 286 -11.55 19.37 -0.72
C LEU A 286 -10.31 18.85 0.00
N CYS A 287 -10.48 18.21 1.16
CA CYS A 287 -9.35 17.80 2.01
C CYS A 287 -9.44 16.32 2.43
N GLY A 288 -10.02 15.46 1.58
CA GLY A 288 -10.18 14.05 1.89
C GLY A 288 -11.00 13.81 3.17
N GLU A 289 -10.61 12.81 3.96
CA GLU A 289 -11.32 12.45 5.19
C GLU A 289 -11.09 13.46 6.32
N ASP A 290 -9.95 14.16 6.32
CA ASP A 290 -9.67 15.25 7.27
C ASP A 290 -10.68 16.39 7.13
N GLY A 291 -11.12 16.66 5.90
CA GLY A 291 -12.17 17.65 5.63
C GLY A 291 -13.50 17.32 6.29
N ILE A 292 -13.87 16.04 6.38
CA ILE A 292 -15.09 15.59 7.06
C ILE A 292 -14.94 15.80 8.57
N VAL A 293 -13.81 15.42 9.15
CA VAL A 293 -13.57 15.59 10.60
C VAL A 293 -13.58 17.07 10.98
N TYR A 294 -12.97 17.92 10.15
CA TYR A 294 -13.01 19.37 10.33
C TYR A 294 -14.45 19.90 10.31
N ALA A 295 -15.26 19.50 9.32
CA ALA A 295 -16.66 19.89 9.25
C ALA A 295 -17.46 19.44 10.49
N ILE A 296 -17.23 18.21 10.97
CA ILE A 296 -17.86 17.69 12.19
C ILE A 296 -17.48 18.53 13.41
N ILE A 297 -16.21 18.90 13.58
CA ILE A 297 -15.75 19.71 14.71
C ILE A 297 -16.43 21.10 14.69
N GLU A 298 -16.44 21.76 13.53
CA GLU A 298 -17.02 23.09 13.38
C GLU A 298 -18.54 23.11 13.55
N LEU A 299 -19.25 22.12 13.01
CA LEU A 299 -20.69 21.97 13.19
C LEU A 299 -21.03 21.58 14.64
N GLN A 300 -20.16 20.84 15.32
CA GLN A 300 -20.31 20.55 16.74
C GLN A 300 -20.24 21.82 17.60
N GLU A 301 -19.50 22.86 17.19
CA GLU A 301 -19.53 24.14 17.89
C GLU A 301 -20.91 24.82 17.83
N GLU A 302 -21.63 24.69 16.71
CA GLU A 302 -23.02 25.18 16.61
C GLU A 302 -23.97 24.35 17.46
N CYS A 303 -23.80 23.01 17.50
CA CYS A 303 -24.51 22.16 18.44
C CYS A 303 -24.27 22.60 19.88
N ASP A 304 -23.02 22.90 20.23
CA ASP A 304 -22.62 23.36 21.54
C ASP A 304 -23.32 24.67 21.91
N SER A 305 -23.30 25.66 21.02
CA SER A 305 -23.93 26.96 21.24
C SER A 305 -25.46 26.86 21.32
N ARG A 306 -26.09 26.30 20.28
CA ARG A 306 -27.54 26.26 20.12
C ARG A 306 -28.20 25.19 20.97
N GLY A 307 -27.64 23.99 21.00
CA GLY A 307 -28.14 22.90 21.84
C GLY A 307 -28.09 23.25 23.32
N SER A 308 -27.01 23.87 23.80
CA SER A 308 -26.95 24.36 25.19
C SER A 308 -28.03 25.40 25.49
N MET A 309 -28.32 26.28 24.53
CA MET A 309 -29.35 27.30 24.68
C MET A 309 -30.76 26.68 24.77
N ILE A 310 -31.07 25.69 23.93
CA ILE A 310 -32.32 24.92 23.97
C ILE A 310 -32.47 24.22 25.33
N LEU A 311 -31.44 23.49 25.77
CA LEU A 311 -31.48 22.76 27.05
C LEU A 311 -31.62 23.70 28.26
N LYS A 312 -30.91 24.83 28.27
CA LYS A 312 -31.06 25.83 29.35
C LYS A 312 -32.47 26.41 29.38
N LYS A 313 -33.03 26.77 28.22
CA LYS A 313 -34.39 27.30 28.12
C LYS A 313 -35.44 26.28 28.60
N TYR A 314 -35.24 24.99 28.28
CA TYR A 314 -36.06 23.90 28.80
C TYR A 314 -36.01 23.82 30.33
N MET A 315 -34.81 23.80 30.93
CA MET A 315 -34.62 23.77 32.39
C MET A 315 -35.30 24.96 33.10
N GLU A 316 -35.20 26.15 32.51
CA GLU A 316 -35.82 27.38 33.01
C GLU A 316 -37.35 27.32 32.91
N TYR A 317 -37.88 26.89 31.76
CA TYR A 317 -39.32 26.83 31.51
C TYR A 317 -40.02 25.82 32.42
N ARG A 318 -39.46 24.61 32.52
CA ARG A 318 -39.96 23.55 33.42
C ARG A 318 -39.59 23.77 34.88
N LYS A 319 -38.76 24.78 35.19
CA LYS A 319 -38.30 25.14 36.54
C LYS A 319 -37.72 23.93 37.30
N LEU A 320 -36.97 23.07 36.62
CA LEU A 320 -36.48 21.79 37.16
C LEU A 320 -35.68 21.95 38.46
N ALA A 321 -34.91 23.04 38.60
CA ALA A 321 -34.18 23.34 39.82
C ALA A 321 -35.09 23.57 41.04
N ARG A 322 -36.26 24.18 40.85
CA ARG A 322 -37.24 24.37 41.93
C ARG A 322 -37.91 23.06 42.29
N LEU A 323 -38.33 22.30 41.27
CA LEU A 323 -38.94 20.98 41.45
C LEU A 323 -38.00 20.03 42.20
N ALA A 324 -36.73 19.96 41.82
CA ALA A 324 -35.72 19.16 42.50
C ALA A 324 -35.48 19.61 43.95
N SER A 325 -35.52 20.92 44.23
CA SER A 325 -35.42 21.45 45.59
C SER A 325 -36.64 21.08 46.45
N GLU A 326 -37.84 21.15 45.88
CA GLU A 326 -39.09 20.77 46.54
C GLU A 326 -39.09 19.28 46.89
N ILE A 327 -38.75 18.41 45.93
CA ILE A 327 -38.62 16.96 46.15
C ILE A 327 -37.57 16.66 47.24
N ASN A 328 -36.40 17.29 47.21
CA ASN A 328 -35.35 17.10 48.20
C ASN A 328 -35.74 17.62 49.60
N SER A 329 -36.57 18.66 49.67
CA SER A 329 -37.09 19.16 50.94
C SER A 329 -38.18 18.25 51.51
N TYR A 330 -39.05 17.71 50.64
CA TYR A 330 -40.08 16.76 50.99
C TYR A 330 -39.48 15.43 51.49
N SER A 331 -38.47 14.89 50.80
CA SER A 331 -37.76 13.67 51.21
C SER A 331 -37.13 13.79 52.61
N LYS A 332 -36.63 14.98 52.97
CA LYS A 332 -36.07 15.26 54.30
C LYS A 332 -37.14 15.48 55.39
N ASN A 333 -38.32 15.98 55.01
CA ASN A 333 -39.39 16.34 55.94
C ASN A 333 -40.46 15.24 56.14
N LEU A 334 -40.30 14.07 55.50
CA LEU A 334 -41.17 12.89 55.65
C LEU A 334 -41.31 12.36 57.09
N ILE A 335 -40.52 12.88 58.04
CA ILE A 335 -40.51 12.48 59.46
C ILE A 335 -41.40 13.40 60.33
N THR A 336 -41.84 14.56 59.83
CA THR A 336 -42.64 15.53 60.58
C THR A 336 -44.14 15.46 60.25
N VAL A 337 -44.98 15.31 61.27
CA VAL A 337 -46.45 15.29 61.17
C VAL A 337 -46.96 16.66 60.71
N GLY A 338 -47.59 16.70 59.53
CA GLY A 338 -48.11 17.92 58.88
C GLY A 338 -47.48 18.28 57.53
N ALA A 339 -47.01 17.29 56.77
CA ALA A 339 -46.30 17.51 55.51
C ALA A 339 -47.14 18.26 54.46
N VAL A 340 -46.52 19.29 53.86
CA VAL A 340 -47.00 20.02 52.69
C VAL A 340 -47.21 19.02 51.54
N GLU A 341 -48.33 19.13 50.84
CA GLU A 341 -48.64 18.35 49.64
C GLU A 341 -47.51 18.51 48.62
N GLY A 342 -46.82 17.42 48.30
CA GLY A 342 -45.66 17.43 47.39
C GLY A 342 -46.07 17.72 45.94
N PRO A 343 -45.10 17.96 45.05
CA PRO A 343 -45.38 18.16 43.62
C PRO A 343 -46.14 16.96 43.01
N ASP A 344 -47.05 17.22 42.06
CA ASP A 344 -47.91 16.20 41.44
C ASP A 344 -47.05 15.09 40.77
N PRO A 345 -47.16 13.82 41.20
CA PRO A 345 -46.43 12.72 40.61
C PRO A 345 -46.60 12.58 39.09
N ARG A 346 -47.75 12.98 38.54
CA ARG A 346 -48.02 12.91 37.10
C ARG A 346 -47.22 13.94 36.31
N GLU A 347 -47.03 15.14 36.84
CA GLU A 347 -46.18 16.16 36.21
C GLU A 347 -44.70 15.75 36.26
N ILE A 348 -44.27 15.09 37.35
CA ILE A 348 -42.91 14.58 37.49
C ILE A 348 -42.64 13.47 36.46
N GLU A 349 -43.56 12.52 36.29
CA GLU A 349 -43.44 11.45 35.30
C GLU A 349 -43.28 12.02 33.88
N LEU A 350 -44.10 13.01 33.50
CA LEU A 350 -44.01 13.68 32.20
C LEU A 350 -42.66 14.38 31.99
N TYR A 351 -42.12 15.07 33.00
CA TYR A 351 -40.80 15.70 32.88
C TYR A 351 -39.65 14.69 32.86
N LEU A 352 -39.79 13.55 33.54
CA LEU A 352 -38.82 12.46 33.47
C LEU A 352 -38.81 11.82 32.09
N GLU A 353 -39.97 11.62 31.46
CA GLU A 353 -40.06 11.15 30.07
C GLU A 353 -39.44 12.15 29.08
N GLU A 354 -39.68 13.45 29.26
CA GLU A 354 -39.06 14.51 28.45
C GLU A 354 -37.54 14.56 28.64
N ILE A 355 -37.05 14.48 29.89
CA ILE A 355 -35.62 14.43 30.20
C ILE A 355 -35.00 13.20 29.57
N LEU A 356 -35.61 12.02 29.74
CA LEU A 356 -35.13 10.76 29.17
C LEU A 356 -35.01 10.88 27.65
N SER A 357 -36.03 11.42 26.99
CA SER A 357 -36.06 11.63 25.54
C SER A 357 -34.96 12.59 25.07
N LEU A 358 -34.77 13.71 25.76
CA LEU A 358 -33.69 14.66 25.47
C LEU A 358 -32.30 14.04 25.71
N THR A 359 -32.18 13.18 26.73
CA THR A 359 -30.92 12.50 27.04
C THR A 359 -30.57 11.45 25.99
N GLN A 360 -31.52 10.58 25.65
CA GLN A 360 -31.35 9.56 24.63
C GLN A 360 -30.94 10.19 23.30
N LEU A 361 -31.63 11.26 22.90
CA LEU A 361 -31.35 11.98 21.66
C LEU A 361 -29.93 12.56 21.62
N GLY A 362 -29.43 13.11 22.73
CA GLY A 362 -28.07 13.64 22.81
C GLY A 362 -26.99 12.55 22.80
N GLU A 363 -27.27 11.40 23.40
CA GLU A 363 -26.40 10.21 23.35
C GLU A 363 -26.35 9.63 21.94
N ASP A 364 -27.50 9.39 21.31
CA ASP A 364 -27.61 8.88 19.94
C ASP A 364 -26.85 9.76 18.94
N TYR A 365 -27.02 11.08 19.04
CA TYR A 365 -26.28 12.04 18.22
C TYR A 365 -24.77 11.94 18.44
N THR A 366 -24.32 11.90 19.70
CA THR A 366 -22.89 11.83 20.02
C THR A 366 -22.29 10.52 19.54
N GLU A 367 -22.98 9.39 19.75
CA GLU A 367 -22.54 8.08 19.28
C GLU A 367 -22.46 8.03 17.76
N PHE A 368 -23.48 8.54 17.06
CA PHE A 368 -23.49 8.60 15.61
C PHE A 368 -22.29 9.39 15.07
N MET A 369 -22.05 10.60 15.57
CA MET A 369 -20.97 11.46 15.08
C MET A 369 -19.59 10.88 15.41
N VAL A 370 -19.41 10.31 16.61
CA VAL A 370 -18.16 9.65 16.99
C VAL A 370 -17.93 8.37 16.19
N SER A 371 -18.99 7.60 15.92
CA SER A 371 -18.93 6.41 15.04
C SER A 371 -18.51 6.80 13.63
N LYS A 372 -19.08 7.89 13.10
CA LYS A 372 -18.70 8.42 11.79
C LYS A 372 -17.23 8.82 11.73
N ILE A 373 -16.70 9.50 12.76
CA ILE A 373 -15.26 9.81 12.85
C ILE A 373 -14.40 8.55 12.89
N ARG A 374 -14.78 7.53 13.67
CA ARG A 374 -14.03 6.26 13.77
C ARG A 374 -14.06 5.44 12.48
N GLY A 375 -15.09 5.59 11.66
CA GLY A 375 -15.23 4.91 10.37
C GLY A 375 -14.32 5.46 9.28
N LEU A 376 -13.71 6.63 9.50
CA LEU A 376 -12.74 7.24 8.59
C LEU A 376 -11.34 6.68 8.88
N SER A 377 -10.64 6.27 7.82
CA SER A 377 -9.41 5.44 7.88
C SER A 377 -8.13 6.18 7.51
N SER A 378 -8.24 7.32 6.82
CA SER A 378 -7.16 8.13 6.28
C SER A 378 -7.15 9.53 6.90
N ILE A 379 -7.40 9.61 8.21
CA ILE A 379 -7.37 10.88 8.97
C ILE A 379 -5.98 11.08 9.58
N ASP A 380 -5.54 12.34 9.69
CA ASP A 380 -4.46 12.74 10.59
C ASP A 380 -4.70 12.18 12.03
N PRO A 381 -3.69 11.50 12.62
CA PRO A 381 -3.79 10.92 13.96
C PRO A 381 -4.16 11.90 15.07
N GLU A 382 -3.95 13.21 14.90
CA GLU A 382 -4.33 14.21 15.90
C GLU A 382 -5.80 14.66 15.80
N LEU A 383 -6.41 14.58 14.61
CA LEU A 383 -7.77 15.09 14.36
C LEU A 383 -8.85 14.22 15.01
N GLY A 384 -8.71 12.88 14.97
CA GLY A 384 -9.67 11.96 15.60
C GLY A 384 -9.80 12.14 17.13
N PRO A 385 -8.69 12.14 17.89
CA PRO A 385 -8.71 12.44 19.32
C PRO A 385 -9.22 13.84 19.65
N ARG A 386 -8.85 14.85 18.84
CA ARG A 386 -9.34 16.22 19.00
C ARG A 386 -10.86 16.30 18.85
N ALA A 387 -11.42 15.70 17.80
CA ALA A 387 -12.86 15.66 17.59
C ALA A 387 -13.57 14.98 18.78
N THR A 388 -13.09 13.81 19.20
CA THR A 388 -13.66 13.07 20.34
C THR A 388 -13.59 13.89 21.65
N LYS A 389 -12.53 14.68 21.84
CA LYS A 389 -12.40 15.58 22.99
C LYS A 389 -13.42 16.73 22.92
N THR A 390 -13.67 17.29 21.74
CA THR A 390 -14.66 18.36 21.54
C THR A 390 -16.05 17.89 22.00
N PHE A 391 -16.51 16.72 21.54
CA PHE A 391 -17.80 16.15 21.98
C PHE A 391 -17.89 15.94 23.50
N ARG A 392 -16.80 15.53 24.16
CA ARG A 392 -16.80 15.25 25.61
C ARG A 392 -16.71 16.48 26.50
N SER A 393 -16.05 17.54 26.03
CA SER A 393 -15.75 18.74 26.82
C SER A 393 -16.62 19.95 26.47
N GLY A 394 -17.40 19.82 25.40
CA GLY A 394 -18.28 20.83 24.85
C GLY A 394 -19.34 21.34 25.81
N SER A 395 -19.84 22.54 25.52
CA SER A 395 -20.85 23.20 26.36
C SER A 395 -22.18 22.44 26.37
N PHE A 396 -22.56 21.81 25.24
CA PHE A 396 -23.75 20.98 25.17
C PHE A 396 -23.61 19.77 26.10
N ASN A 397 -22.47 19.08 26.10
CA ASN A 397 -22.22 17.95 27.00
C ASN A 397 -22.28 18.35 28.49
N ARG A 398 -21.87 19.59 28.84
CA ARG A 398 -22.03 20.10 30.20
C ARG A 398 -23.50 20.36 30.55
N ALA A 399 -24.26 21.00 29.67
CA ALA A 399 -25.69 21.21 29.86
C ALA A 399 -26.44 19.87 29.96
N PHE A 400 -26.06 18.91 29.14
CA PHE A 400 -26.55 17.54 29.15
C PHE A 400 -26.29 16.84 30.50
N LYS A 401 -25.07 16.94 31.04
CA LYS A 401 -24.73 16.40 32.38
C LYS A 401 -25.53 17.04 33.51
N ILE A 402 -25.84 18.33 33.40
CA ILE A 402 -26.71 19.02 34.37
C ILE A 402 -28.13 18.45 34.28
N LEU A 403 -28.62 18.21 33.07
CA LEU A 403 -29.94 17.62 32.84
C LEU A 403 -30.05 16.22 33.45
N LEU A 404 -29.04 15.38 33.22
CA LEU A 404 -28.93 14.04 33.83
C LEU A 404 -28.92 14.07 35.35
N GLY A 405 -28.40 15.13 35.96
CA GLY A 405 -28.41 15.29 37.43
C GLY A 405 -29.77 15.60 38.04
N PHE A 406 -30.80 15.84 37.22
CA PHE A 406 -32.19 16.00 37.66
C PHE A 406 -33.01 14.70 37.58
N MET A 407 -32.51 13.66 36.89
CA MET A 407 -32.97 12.27 37.09
C MET A 407 -32.37 11.72 38.38
#